data_AF-A0A238JS52-F1
#
_entry.id   AF-A0A238JS52-F1
#
_cell.length_a   1.000
_cell.length_b   1.000
_cell.length_c   1.000
_cell.angle_alpha   90.00
_cell.angle_beta   90.00
_cell.angle_gamma   90.00
#
_symmetry.space_group_name_H-M   'P 1'
#
loop_
_entity.id
_entity.type
_entity.pdbx_description
1 polymer ?
#
loop_
_entity_poly.entity_id
_entity_poly.type
_entity_poly.pdbx_seq_one_letter_code
_entity_poly.pdbx_strand_id
1 'polypeptide(L)'
;MSLTQTSGAFAGVHEDGFNDFVSAFFQARPRYLHWGSPAFVSATTVTQTQIPAIPPFGIEYRLFFQQPVIDLHPDTKGFALPPGPGQFSLQTEVRLTVGCQNKPFDPKDDQRPILDPISTTLKVCARGQLVRVGNELALQVDDVMVKDIRPETLGAVLSCILKMILREMLQDLRIPYRSIFIQIGTLVPVGGITVEDDTAKAFANII
;
A
#
# COMPACT_ATOMS: atom_id res chain seq x y z
N MET A 1 -12.43 42.86 18.55
CA MET A 1 -11.33 42.56 17.62
C MET A 1 -10.06 42.40 18.43
N SER A 2 -9.49 41.18 18.48
CA SER A 2 -8.17 40.91 19.05
C SER A 2 -7.31 40.35 17.93
N LEU A 3 -6.33 41.15 17.52
CA LEU A 3 -5.31 40.85 16.52
C LEU A 3 -4.15 40.12 17.22
N THR A 4 -4.16 38.79 17.19
CA THR A 4 -2.92 38.01 17.26
C THR A 4 -2.76 37.33 15.92
N GLN A 5 -1.96 37.95 15.05
CA GLN A 5 -1.50 37.39 13.79
C GLN A 5 -0.64 36.16 14.08
N THR A 6 -1.22 34.97 14.13
CA THR A 6 -0.46 33.74 13.93
C THR A 6 -0.34 33.54 12.43
N SER A 7 0.83 33.85 11.88
CA SER A 7 1.21 33.53 10.50
C SER A 7 1.18 32.02 10.33
N GLY A 8 0.03 31.47 9.95
CA GLY A 8 -0.12 30.06 9.62
C GLY A 8 0.53 29.80 8.28
N ALA A 9 1.57 28.97 8.25
CA ALA A 9 2.07 28.41 7.00
C ALA A 9 1.24 27.17 6.66
N PHE A 10 0.94 27.04 5.39
CA PHE A 10 0.19 25.92 4.84
C PHE A 10 1.10 25.12 3.91
N ALA A 11 1.19 23.82 4.13
CA ALA A 11 1.81 22.90 3.19
C ALA A 11 0.81 21.78 2.88
N GLY A 12 0.45 21.67 1.62
CA GLY A 12 -0.37 20.58 1.08
C GLY A 12 0.45 19.71 0.15
N VAL A 13 0.25 18.40 0.20
CA VAL A 13 0.72 17.49 -0.85
C VAL A 13 -0.46 17.21 -1.76
N HIS A 14 -0.34 17.61 -3.03
CA HIS A 14 -1.32 17.29 -4.07
C HIS A 14 -1.29 15.80 -4.39
N GLU A 15 -2.43 15.23 -4.79
CA GLU A 15 -2.54 13.83 -5.23
C GLU A 15 -1.43 13.41 -6.20
N ASP A 16 -1.16 14.23 -7.22
CA ASP A 16 -0.07 13.98 -8.17
C ASP A 16 1.29 13.85 -7.47
N GLY A 17 1.60 14.75 -6.53
CA GLY A 17 2.84 14.69 -5.75
C GLY A 17 2.90 13.46 -4.85
N PHE A 18 1.75 13.00 -4.35
CA PHE A 18 1.65 11.76 -3.59
C PHE A 18 1.93 10.54 -4.49
N ASN A 19 1.29 10.49 -5.64
CA ASN A 19 1.46 9.42 -6.62
C ASN A 19 2.87 9.39 -7.21
N ASP A 20 3.51 10.54 -7.40
CA ASP A 20 4.92 10.65 -7.80
C ASP A 20 5.85 10.07 -6.72
N PHE A 21 5.58 10.38 -5.45
CA PHE A 21 6.35 9.81 -4.33
C PHE A 21 6.18 8.29 -4.25
N VAL A 22 4.94 7.79 -4.34
CA VAL A 22 4.63 6.35 -4.38
C VAL A 22 5.37 5.69 -5.54
N SER A 23 5.34 6.31 -6.72
CA SER A 23 6.08 5.86 -7.90
C SER A 23 7.57 5.76 -7.64
N ALA A 24 8.18 6.84 -7.17
CA ALA A 24 9.61 6.89 -6.90
C ALA A 24 10.03 5.87 -5.83
N PHE A 25 9.24 5.70 -4.77
CA PHE A 25 9.50 4.75 -3.71
C PHE A 25 9.51 3.32 -4.24
N PHE A 26 8.47 2.89 -4.94
CA PHE A 26 8.37 1.51 -5.43
C PHE A 26 9.29 1.24 -6.62
N GLN A 27 9.65 2.25 -7.42
CA GLN A 27 10.72 2.13 -8.42
C GLN A 27 12.09 1.93 -7.77
N ALA A 28 12.38 2.64 -6.66
CA ALA A 28 13.63 2.51 -5.92
C ALA A 28 13.69 1.24 -5.05
N ARG A 29 12.52 0.71 -4.67
CA ARG A 29 12.38 -0.45 -3.77
C ARG A 29 11.33 -1.47 -4.28
N PRO A 30 11.52 -2.06 -5.47
CA PRO A 30 10.54 -2.94 -6.10
C PRO A 30 10.23 -4.20 -5.30
N ARG A 31 11.15 -4.65 -4.44
CA ARG A 31 10.93 -5.79 -3.54
C ARG A 31 9.72 -5.67 -2.60
N TYR A 32 9.20 -4.46 -2.36
CA TYR A 32 7.98 -4.27 -1.55
C TYR A 32 6.69 -4.55 -2.31
N LEU A 33 6.74 -4.64 -3.64
CA LEU A 33 5.60 -5.05 -4.47
C LEU A 33 5.64 -6.53 -4.84
N HIS A 34 6.81 -7.17 -4.73
CA HIS A 34 7.04 -8.50 -5.26
C HIS A 34 7.49 -9.45 -4.16
N TRP A 35 6.65 -10.42 -3.84
CA TRP A 35 6.95 -11.40 -2.80
C TRP A 35 6.73 -12.82 -3.30
N GLY A 36 7.50 -13.77 -2.79
CA GLY A 36 7.21 -15.16 -3.04
C GLY A 36 7.90 -16.11 -2.09
N SER A 37 7.39 -17.33 -2.07
CA SER A 37 7.92 -18.42 -1.26
C SER A 37 9.15 -19.07 -1.92
N PRO A 38 9.94 -19.88 -1.18
CA PRO A 38 11.25 -20.36 -1.63
C PRO A 38 11.27 -21.06 -3.00
N ALA A 39 10.18 -21.70 -3.40
CA ALA A 39 10.11 -22.33 -4.71
C ALA A 39 9.97 -21.33 -5.88
N PHE A 40 9.45 -20.13 -5.63
CA PHE A 40 9.32 -19.07 -6.63
C PHE A 40 10.37 -17.96 -6.49
N VAL A 41 10.83 -17.72 -5.26
CA VAL A 41 11.82 -16.71 -4.90
C VAL A 41 12.82 -17.36 -3.94
N SER A 42 13.97 -17.76 -4.48
CA SER A 42 14.98 -18.54 -3.74
C SER A 42 15.70 -17.75 -2.65
N ALA A 43 15.77 -16.42 -2.78
CA ALA A 43 16.35 -15.51 -1.80
C ALA A 43 15.78 -14.10 -1.99
N THR A 44 15.74 -13.31 -0.90
CA THR A 44 15.41 -11.88 -0.95
C THR A 44 16.47 -11.11 -1.74
N THR A 45 16.04 -10.27 -2.67
CA THR A 45 16.88 -9.39 -3.49
C THR A 45 16.36 -7.94 -3.44
N VAL A 46 16.96 -7.07 -4.23
CA VAL A 46 16.46 -5.70 -4.43
C VAL A 46 15.12 -5.65 -5.18
N THR A 47 14.78 -6.69 -5.96
CA THR A 47 13.58 -6.75 -6.81
C THR A 47 12.44 -7.58 -6.25
N GLN A 48 12.69 -8.44 -5.26
CA GLN A 48 11.70 -9.34 -4.69
C GLN A 48 12.07 -9.75 -3.27
N THR A 49 11.08 -9.98 -2.41
CA THR A 49 11.29 -10.48 -1.05
C THR A 49 10.89 -11.95 -0.96
N GLN A 50 11.77 -12.77 -0.40
CA GLN A 50 11.42 -14.13 -0.05
C GLN A 50 10.62 -14.13 1.25
N ILE A 51 9.47 -14.78 1.24
CA ILE A 51 8.61 -15.00 2.41
C ILE A 51 8.40 -16.50 2.62
N PRO A 52 8.08 -16.97 3.84
CA PRO A 52 7.85 -18.40 4.05
C PRO A 52 6.65 -18.92 3.25
N ALA A 53 6.68 -20.21 2.86
CA ALA A 53 5.50 -20.91 2.37
C ALA A 53 4.41 -21.00 3.45
N ILE A 54 3.14 -21.14 3.06
CA ILE A 54 2.04 -21.21 4.02
C ILE A 54 2.09 -22.54 4.79
N PRO A 55 2.25 -22.52 6.13
CA PRO A 55 2.27 -23.73 6.94
C PRO A 55 0.85 -24.28 7.20
N PRO A 56 0.70 -25.56 7.61
CA PRO A 56 1.74 -26.59 7.69
C PRO A 56 2.00 -27.29 6.34
N PHE A 57 1.17 -27.05 5.33
CA PHE A 57 1.16 -27.83 4.09
C PHE A 57 2.24 -27.42 3.08
N GLY A 58 3.01 -26.35 3.37
CA GLY A 58 4.07 -25.88 2.49
C GLY A 58 3.53 -25.35 1.16
N ILE A 59 2.39 -24.64 1.20
CA ILE A 59 1.81 -24.07 -0.03
C ILE A 59 2.72 -22.96 -0.51
N GLU A 60 3.32 -23.18 -1.67
CA GLU A 60 4.21 -22.23 -2.33
C GLU A 60 3.36 -21.22 -3.12
N TYR A 61 3.70 -19.94 -3.03
CA TYR A 61 2.95 -18.86 -3.67
C TYR A 61 3.86 -17.67 -4.02
N ARG A 62 3.36 -16.81 -4.89
CA ARG A 62 4.01 -15.57 -5.29
C ARG A 62 2.97 -14.50 -5.57
N LEU A 63 3.27 -13.27 -5.18
CA LEU A 63 2.46 -12.09 -5.32
C LEU A 63 3.25 -11.02 -6.05
N PHE A 64 2.68 -10.48 -7.12
CA PHE A 64 3.17 -9.26 -7.76
C PHE A 64 2.09 -8.20 -7.74
N PHE A 65 2.34 -7.14 -6.98
CA PHE A 65 1.52 -5.95 -6.99
C PHE A 65 1.97 -5.05 -8.12
N GLN A 66 1.03 -4.56 -8.92
CA GLN A 66 1.27 -3.35 -9.69
C GLN A 66 1.40 -2.18 -8.74
N GLN A 67 2.10 -1.15 -9.19
CA GLN A 67 2.26 0.06 -8.40
C GLN A 67 0.86 0.62 -8.06
N PRO A 68 0.56 0.87 -6.77
CA PRO A 68 -0.72 1.41 -6.39
C PRO A 68 -0.87 2.86 -6.86
N VAL A 69 -2.10 3.22 -7.21
CA VAL A 69 -2.52 4.60 -7.46
C VAL A 69 -3.42 5.04 -6.33
N ILE A 70 -3.17 6.22 -5.80
CA ILE A 70 -3.95 6.82 -4.72
C ILE A 70 -4.81 7.94 -5.28
N ASP A 71 -6.06 7.96 -4.83
CA ASP A 71 -7.08 8.97 -5.13
C ASP A 71 -7.53 9.61 -3.82
N LEU A 72 -7.45 10.93 -3.76
CA LEU A 72 -7.90 11.74 -2.63
C LEU A 72 -9.25 12.42 -2.93
N HIS A 73 -9.74 12.34 -4.17
CA HIS A 73 -10.97 13.02 -4.57
C HIS A 73 -12.20 12.10 -4.45
N PRO A 74 -13.26 12.51 -3.71
CA PRO A 74 -14.48 11.72 -3.58
C PRO A 74 -15.25 11.48 -4.89
N ASP A 75 -15.04 12.30 -5.92
CA ASP A 75 -15.83 12.30 -7.16
C ASP A 75 -15.08 11.67 -8.35
N THR A 76 -13.89 11.11 -8.13
CA THR A 76 -13.12 10.45 -9.21
C THR A 76 -13.88 9.25 -9.74
N LYS A 77 -14.26 9.33 -11.02
CA LYS A 77 -14.94 8.23 -11.72
C LYS A 77 -13.98 7.08 -11.99
N GLY A 78 -14.36 5.88 -11.56
CA GLY A 78 -13.61 4.63 -11.85
C GLY A 78 -13.10 3.91 -10.62
N PHE A 79 -12.98 4.61 -9.48
CA PHE A 79 -12.67 3.99 -8.20
C PHE A 79 -13.90 3.30 -7.62
N ALA A 80 -13.75 2.03 -7.28
CA ALA A 80 -14.85 1.20 -6.80
C ALA A 80 -15.26 1.50 -5.35
N LEU A 81 -14.29 2.00 -4.60
CA LEU A 81 -14.43 2.45 -3.23
C LEU A 81 -13.97 3.90 -3.23
N PRO A 82 -14.83 4.89 -3.51
CA PRO A 82 -14.44 6.29 -3.49
C PRO A 82 -14.14 6.75 -2.05
N PRO A 83 -13.22 7.72 -1.87
CA PRO A 83 -12.86 8.22 -0.54
C PRO A 83 -13.98 9.09 0.03
N GLY A 84 -14.18 9.05 1.34
CA GLY A 84 -14.94 10.06 2.07
C GLY A 84 -14.06 11.23 2.55
N PRO A 85 -14.61 12.20 3.31
CA PRO A 85 -13.83 13.27 3.90
C PRO A 85 -12.68 12.74 4.78
N GLY A 86 -11.44 13.22 4.57
CA GLY A 86 -10.27 12.76 5.32
C GLY A 86 -9.74 11.38 4.91
N GLN A 87 -10.31 10.76 3.87
CA GLN A 87 -9.96 9.43 3.40
C GLN A 87 -9.17 9.47 2.10
N PHE A 88 -8.52 8.36 1.79
CA PHE A 88 -7.94 8.08 0.50
C PHE A 88 -8.51 6.77 -0.05
N SER A 89 -8.48 6.64 -1.35
CA SER A 89 -8.74 5.41 -2.08
C SER A 89 -7.49 4.94 -2.77
N LEU A 90 -7.30 3.63 -2.83
CA LEU A 90 -6.15 3.00 -3.45
C LEU A 90 -6.64 1.96 -4.44
N GLN A 91 -6.04 1.95 -5.63
CA GLN A 91 -6.28 0.91 -6.62
C GLN A 91 -4.97 0.28 -7.06
N THR A 92 -4.95 -1.04 -7.12
CA THR A 92 -3.82 -1.83 -7.60
C THR A 92 -4.31 -3.14 -8.23
N GLU A 93 -3.45 -3.79 -9.01
CA GLU A 93 -3.67 -5.15 -9.47
C GLU A 93 -2.66 -6.09 -8.81
N VAL A 94 -3.12 -7.27 -8.41
CA VAL A 94 -2.27 -8.28 -7.77
C VAL A 94 -2.30 -9.54 -8.61
N ARG A 95 -1.15 -9.92 -9.16
CA ARG A 95 -0.97 -11.24 -9.75
C ARG A 95 -0.60 -12.23 -8.66
N LEU A 96 -1.54 -13.10 -8.33
CA LEU A 96 -1.33 -14.23 -7.42
C LEU A 96 -0.98 -15.47 -8.23
N THR A 97 0.14 -16.10 -7.90
CA THR A 97 0.53 -17.41 -8.40
C THR A 97 0.60 -18.39 -7.23
N VAL A 98 -0.01 -19.56 -7.35
CA VAL A 98 0.10 -20.66 -6.38
C VAL A 98 0.76 -21.85 -7.08
N GLY A 99 1.72 -22.49 -6.42
CA GLY A 99 2.36 -23.71 -6.90
C GLY A 99 1.53 -24.92 -6.50
N CYS A 100 0.83 -25.52 -7.45
CA CYS A 100 0.10 -26.77 -7.22
C CYS A 100 1.02 -27.96 -7.49
N GLN A 101 1.09 -28.89 -6.54
CA GLN A 101 1.80 -30.14 -6.75
C GLN A 101 0.86 -31.11 -7.47
N ASN A 102 1.17 -31.42 -8.72
CA ASN A 102 0.38 -32.38 -9.51
C ASN A 102 0.92 -33.81 -9.40
N LYS A 103 2.02 -34.03 -8.69
CA LYS A 103 2.57 -35.36 -8.39
C LYS A 103 2.67 -35.56 -6.88
N PRO A 104 2.33 -36.76 -6.37
CA PRO A 104 2.67 -37.14 -5.01
C PRO A 104 4.19 -37.11 -4.84
N PHE A 105 4.65 -36.64 -3.68
CA PHE A 105 6.05 -36.68 -3.30
C PHE A 105 6.56 -38.14 -3.30
N ASP A 106 7.49 -38.46 -4.20
CA ASP A 106 8.21 -39.74 -4.18
C ASP A 106 9.55 -39.53 -3.47
N PRO A 107 9.75 -40.10 -2.27
CA PRO A 107 10.99 -39.96 -1.51
C PRO A 107 12.22 -40.59 -2.18
N LYS A 108 12.07 -41.31 -3.29
CA LYS A 108 13.17 -41.84 -4.10
C LYS A 108 13.63 -40.89 -5.22
N ASP A 109 12.86 -39.84 -5.48
CA ASP A 109 13.23 -38.81 -6.46
C ASP A 109 13.90 -37.66 -5.68
N ASP A 110 15.22 -37.53 -5.79
CA ASP A 110 16.01 -36.43 -5.21
C ASP A 110 15.65 -35.05 -5.83
N GLN A 111 14.71 -35.03 -6.76
CA GLN A 111 14.22 -33.81 -7.40
C GLN A 111 13.22 -33.09 -6.50
N ARG A 112 13.40 -31.78 -6.39
CA ARG A 112 12.41 -30.90 -5.77
C ARG A 112 11.05 -31.10 -6.44
N PRO A 113 9.93 -31.10 -5.69
CA PRO A 113 8.60 -31.29 -6.28
C PRO A 113 8.38 -30.29 -7.42
N ILE A 114 8.02 -30.82 -8.60
CA ILE A 114 7.64 -29.99 -9.75
C ILE A 114 6.31 -29.33 -9.39
N LEU A 115 6.33 -28.01 -9.23
CA LEU A 115 5.15 -27.20 -9.01
C LEU A 115 4.59 -26.75 -10.34
N ASP A 116 3.30 -26.98 -10.54
CA ASP A 116 2.55 -26.41 -11.64
C ASP A 116 1.97 -25.06 -11.21
N PRO A 117 2.47 -23.93 -11.76
CA PRO A 117 2.06 -22.60 -11.32
C PRO A 117 0.69 -22.23 -11.89
N ILE A 118 -0.29 -22.05 -11.01
CA ILE A 118 -1.60 -21.50 -11.37
C ILE A 118 -1.62 -20.03 -11.02
N SER A 119 -1.95 -19.17 -11.99
CA SER A 119 -1.95 -17.72 -11.80
C SER A 119 -3.32 -17.10 -12.05
N THR A 120 -3.64 -16.05 -11.28
CA THR A 120 -4.78 -15.16 -11.52
C THR A 120 -4.39 -13.71 -11.24
N THR A 121 -5.11 -12.77 -11.85
CA THR A 121 -4.94 -11.33 -11.59
C THR A 121 -6.19 -10.81 -10.88
N LEU A 122 -5.98 -10.20 -9.73
CA LEU A 122 -7.02 -9.63 -8.88
C LEU A 122 -6.97 -8.11 -8.97
N LYS A 123 -8.12 -7.48 -9.27
CA LYS A 123 -8.25 -6.03 -9.15
C LYS A 123 -8.62 -5.69 -7.73
N VAL A 124 -7.73 -4.97 -7.04
CA VAL A 124 -7.85 -4.68 -5.61
C VAL A 124 -8.09 -3.19 -5.45
N CYS A 125 -9.20 -2.86 -4.81
CA CYS A 125 -9.52 -1.51 -4.38
C CYS A 125 -9.46 -1.47 -2.86
N ALA A 126 -8.89 -0.42 -2.30
CA ALA A 126 -8.85 -0.19 -0.87
C ALA A 126 -9.29 1.23 -0.56
N ARG A 127 -9.78 1.44 0.66
CA ARG A 127 -10.08 2.76 1.22
C ARG A 127 -9.45 2.86 2.60
N GLY A 128 -8.93 4.03 2.92
CA GLY A 128 -8.23 4.26 4.16
C GLY A 128 -8.21 5.72 4.58
N GLN A 129 -7.42 6.03 5.61
CA GLN A 129 -7.25 7.36 6.15
C GLN A 129 -5.78 7.75 6.21
N LEU A 130 -5.53 9.04 6.05
CA LEU A 130 -4.23 9.64 6.31
C LEU A 130 -4.10 9.92 7.80
N VAL A 131 -3.16 9.25 8.46
CA VAL A 131 -2.95 9.38 9.90
C VAL A 131 -1.58 9.96 10.20
N ARG A 132 -1.53 10.85 11.19
CA ARG A 132 -0.28 11.41 11.70
C ARG A 132 0.30 10.49 12.77
N VAL A 133 1.53 10.02 12.56
CA VAL A 133 2.29 9.23 13.54
C VAL A 133 3.55 10.00 13.91
N GLY A 134 3.51 10.72 15.03
CA GLY A 134 4.59 11.64 15.42
C GLY A 134 4.78 12.76 14.39
N ASN A 135 5.90 12.72 13.66
CA ASN A 135 6.24 13.65 12.58
C ASN A 135 6.17 13.01 11.20
N GLU A 136 5.51 11.86 11.06
CA GLU A 136 5.34 11.16 9.81
C GLU A 136 3.86 11.10 9.45
N LEU A 137 3.60 11.12 8.14
CA LEU A 137 2.30 10.87 7.55
C LEU A 137 2.27 9.42 7.06
N ALA A 138 1.27 8.66 7.51
CA ALA A 138 1.11 7.25 7.22
C ALA A 138 -0.28 6.96 6.64
N LEU A 139 -0.36 5.93 5.80
CA LEU A 139 -1.60 5.45 5.19
C LEU A 139 -2.16 4.29 6.00
N GLN A 140 -3.34 4.47 6.57
CA GLN A 140 -4.05 3.41 7.28
C GLN A 140 -5.18 2.85 6.44
N VAL A 141 -5.12 1.56 6.09
CA VAL A 141 -6.18 0.89 5.31
C VAL A 141 -7.33 0.43 6.20
N ASP A 142 -8.54 0.89 5.88
CA ASP A 142 -9.77 0.59 6.60
C ASP A 142 -10.57 -0.51 5.91
N ASP A 143 -10.67 -0.49 4.58
CA ASP A 143 -11.49 -1.40 3.79
C ASP A 143 -10.76 -1.87 2.53
N VAL A 144 -11.03 -3.11 2.09
CA VAL A 144 -10.45 -3.71 0.88
C VAL A 144 -11.50 -4.55 0.16
N MET A 145 -11.64 -4.30 -1.14
CA MET A 145 -12.54 -5.02 -2.03
C MET A 145 -11.77 -5.59 -3.21
N VAL A 146 -11.96 -6.89 -3.46
CA VAL A 146 -11.53 -7.54 -4.70
C VAL A 146 -12.68 -7.56 -5.69
N LYS A 147 -12.49 -6.94 -6.86
CA LYS A 147 -13.51 -6.89 -7.91
C LYS A 147 -13.67 -8.23 -8.62
N ASP A 148 -14.88 -8.47 -9.10
CA ASP A 148 -15.23 -9.53 -10.07
C ASP A 148 -14.92 -10.97 -9.62
N ILE A 149 -14.88 -11.22 -8.30
CA ILE A 149 -14.72 -12.57 -7.74
C ILE A 149 -16.06 -13.14 -7.33
N ARG A 150 -16.31 -14.38 -7.77
CA ARG A 150 -17.42 -15.22 -7.33
C ARG A 150 -16.89 -16.57 -6.81
N PRO A 151 -17.51 -17.17 -5.78
CA PRO A 151 -18.62 -16.65 -4.99
C PRO A 151 -18.20 -15.45 -4.10
N GLU A 152 -19.16 -14.65 -3.63
CA GLU A 152 -18.90 -13.47 -2.79
C GLU A 152 -18.10 -13.80 -1.53
N THR A 153 -18.32 -14.99 -0.97
CA THR A 153 -17.57 -15.50 0.19
C THR A 153 -16.08 -15.67 -0.11
N LEU A 154 -15.70 -16.12 -1.31
CA LEU A 154 -14.31 -16.18 -1.73
C LEU A 154 -13.72 -14.77 -1.90
N GLY A 155 -14.50 -13.85 -2.46
CA GLY A 155 -14.13 -12.44 -2.54
C GLY A 155 -13.81 -11.85 -1.17
N ALA A 156 -14.65 -12.09 -0.16
CA ALA A 156 -14.43 -11.63 1.21
C ALA A 156 -13.16 -12.21 1.86
N VAL A 157 -12.88 -13.49 1.64
CA VAL A 157 -11.64 -14.13 2.12
C VAL A 157 -10.41 -13.49 1.48
N LEU A 158 -10.42 -13.29 0.15
CA LEU A 158 -9.32 -12.64 -0.56
C LEU A 158 -9.13 -11.18 -0.13
N SER A 159 -10.23 -10.43 0.03
CA SER A 159 -10.21 -9.07 0.58
C SER A 159 -9.56 -9.01 1.96
N CYS A 160 -9.88 -9.94 2.86
CA CYS A 160 -9.30 -10.01 4.19
C CYS A 160 -7.78 -10.24 4.14
N ILE A 161 -7.34 -11.22 3.35
CA ILE A 161 -5.91 -11.54 3.19
C ILE A 161 -5.16 -10.33 2.58
N LEU A 162 -5.70 -9.74 1.51
CA LEU A 162 -5.08 -8.60 0.84
C LEU A 162 -5.06 -7.35 1.72
N LYS A 163 -6.03 -7.17 2.61
CA LYS A 163 -6.01 -6.10 3.62
C LYS A 163 -4.84 -6.24 4.58
N MET A 164 -4.57 -7.44 5.08
CA MET A 164 -3.41 -7.68 5.95
C MET A 164 -2.11 -7.36 5.21
N ILE A 165 -2.00 -7.83 3.97
CA ILE A 165 -0.81 -7.63 3.14
C ILE A 165 -0.59 -6.14 2.80
N LEU A 166 -1.62 -5.44 2.35
CA LEU A 166 -1.54 -4.01 2.03
C LEU A 166 -1.17 -3.17 3.25
N ARG A 167 -1.65 -3.54 4.45
CA ARG A 167 -1.27 -2.86 5.69
C ARG A 167 0.22 -2.95 5.96
N GLU A 168 0.82 -4.14 5.84
CA GLU A 168 2.26 -4.30 6.01
C GLU A 168 3.03 -3.51 4.95
N MET A 169 2.60 -3.57 3.68
CA MET A 169 3.23 -2.82 2.59
C MET A 169 3.24 -1.30 2.82
N LEU A 170 2.12 -0.76 3.30
CA LEU A 170 1.94 0.68 3.49
C LEU A 170 2.53 1.19 4.80
N GLN A 171 2.76 0.32 5.80
CA GLN A 171 3.46 0.72 7.02
C GLN A 171 4.91 1.14 6.76
N ASP A 172 5.55 0.55 5.76
CA ASP A 172 6.90 0.93 5.30
C ASP A 172 6.89 2.23 4.47
N LEU A 173 5.74 2.60 3.91
CA LEU A 173 5.55 3.85 3.18
C LEU A 173 5.22 4.98 4.15
N ARG A 174 6.26 5.54 4.77
CA ARG A 174 6.15 6.70 5.66
C ARG A 174 6.67 7.95 4.99
N ILE A 175 5.86 9.00 4.99
CA ILE A 175 6.25 10.29 4.44
C ILE A 175 6.72 11.17 5.60
N PRO A 176 8.02 11.46 5.72
CA PRO A 176 8.53 12.29 6.79
C PRO A 176 8.08 13.74 6.60
N TYR A 177 7.41 14.29 7.60
CA TYR A 177 7.03 15.70 7.68
C TYR A 177 8.13 16.44 8.47
N ARG A 178 9.29 16.66 7.84
CA ARG A 178 10.32 17.51 8.43
C ARG A 178 9.96 18.97 8.16
N SER A 179 10.07 19.80 9.20
CA SER A 179 9.97 21.26 9.09
C SER A 179 10.79 21.75 7.91
N ILE A 180 10.13 22.39 6.93
CA ILE A 180 10.84 23.08 5.86
C ILE A 180 11.54 24.26 6.52
N PHE A 181 12.86 24.24 6.53
CA PHE A 181 13.66 25.38 6.96
C PHE A 181 13.61 26.43 5.87
N ILE A 182 12.96 27.55 6.18
CA ILE A 182 13.05 28.77 5.39
C ILE A 182 14.03 29.66 6.14
N GLN A 183 14.88 30.40 5.43
CA GLN A 183 15.97 31.20 6.03
C GLN A 183 15.52 32.26 7.06
N ILE A 184 14.21 32.43 7.24
CA ILE A 184 13.53 33.47 8.02
C ILE A 184 12.67 32.89 9.17
N GLY A 185 12.68 31.57 9.41
CA GLY A 185 11.94 30.94 10.52
C GLY A 185 11.79 29.42 10.40
N THR A 186 11.41 28.77 11.50
CA THR A 186 11.11 27.33 11.52
C THR A 186 9.59 27.12 11.45
N LEU A 187 9.14 26.29 10.51
CA LEU A 187 7.75 25.85 10.48
C LEU A 187 7.52 24.72 11.49
N VAL A 188 6.76 25.00 12.55
CA VAL A 188 6.36 23.98 13.53
C VAL A 188 4.93 23.52 13.22
N PRO A 189 4.69 22.24 12.89
CA PRO A 189 3.36 21.75 12.55
C PRO A 189 2.39 21.86 13.73
N VAL A 190 1.20 22.38 13.48
CA VAL A 190 0.10 22.56 14.45
C VAL A 190 -1.12 21.76 13.97
N GLY A 191 -1.68 20.93 14.85
CA GLY A 191 -2.89 20.15 14.55
C GLY A 191 -2.68 18.86 13.76
N GLY A 192 -3.78 18.31 13.23
CA GLY A 192 -3.81 17.10 12.41
C GLY A 192 -3.72 17.39 10.90
N ILE A 193 -3.69 16.32 10.10
CA ILE A 193 -3.75 16.41 8.63
C ILE A 193 -5.23 16.51 8.22
N THR A 194 -5.55 17.43 7.33
CA THR A 194 -6.88 17.55 6.71
C THR A 194 -6.79 17.24 5.23
N VAL A 195 -7.67 16.38 4.70
CA VAL A 195 -7.73 16.06 3.27
C VAL A 195 -8.92 16.77 2.66
N GLU A 196 -8.64 17.68 1.73
CA GLU A 196 -9.64 18.50 1.04
C GLU A 196 -9.10 18.86 -0.35
N ASP A 197 -9.98 18.91 -1.36
CA ASP A 197 -9.65 19.38 -2.71
C ASP A 197 -8.34 18.76 -3.25
N ASP A 198 -8.24 17.43 -3.22
CA ASP A 198 -7.11 16.63 -3.75
C ASP A 198 -5.77 16.86 -3.05
N THR A 199 -5.80 17.52 -1.89
CA THR A 199 -4.59 17.86 -1.14
C THR A 199 -4.66 17.34 0.28
N ALA A 200 -3.58 16.69 0.71
CA ALA A 200 -3.33 16.39 2.11
C ALA A 200 -2.65 17.60 2.75
N LYS A 201 -3.40 18.36 3.54
CA LYS A 201 -3.03 19.65 4.10
C LYS A 201 -2.53 19.51 5.54
N ALA A 202 -1.43 20.19 5.87
CA ALA A 202 -0.93 20.32 7.23
C ALA A 202 -0.62 21.79 7.54
N PHE A 203 -0.99 22.21 8.75
CA PHE A 203 -0.85 23.59 9.22
C PHE A 203 0.39 23.71 10.10
N ALA A 204 1.05 24.86 10.07
CA ALA A 204 2.20 25.13 10.91
C ALA A 204 2.24 26.59 11.38
N ASN A 205 2.78 26.83 12.57
CA ASN A 205 3.15 28.17 13.00
C ASN A 205 4.57 28.48 12.53
N ILE A 206 4.77 29.70 12.03
CA ILE A 206 6.10 30.25 11.78
C ILE A 206 6.63 30.82 13.11
N ILE A 207 7.74 30.27 13.61
CA ILE A 207 8.47 30.80 14.79
C ILE A 207 9.92 31.15 14.45
#